data_AF-A0A2D7M0W7-F1
#
_entry.id   AF-A0A2D7M0W7-F1
#
_cell.length_a   1.000
_cell.length_b   1.000
_cell.length_c   1.000
_cell.angle_alpha   90.00
_cell.angle_beta   90.00
_cell.angle_gamma   90.00
#
_symmetry.space_group_name_H-M   'P 1'
#
loop_
_entity.id
_entity.type
_entity.pdbx_description
1 polymer ?
#
loop_
_entity_poly.entity_id
_entity_poly.type
_entity_poly.pdbx_seq_one_letter_code
_entity_poly.pdbx_strand_id
1 'polypeptide(L)'
;CHTLPIGIGPNAVLSGPISMTELPDGPNGEKHHGIVSVDGSSQPHFKIPQLRNIYKRSGFNTTQMANTNGFGFLHDGSVDSIERFLSEPAFDIQNNQELADLVAFMLAFSGSDLPDGSFSNPFEPLGSPSQDSHAAVGKQITLDSSNNTDPVLLGLIEVVRQQAAQGKIGLIARQNTAIGIRGYVLVGSGSLLQSDRASESVDLNLLMASASNAEELTIMAVPISSAIRLGIDRDMDGAFNGDEILGCSDPADPTSLPGSCGQPQFIRGDGNLDSVRDISDVISTLTYLFGGGTTSCEDAHDSNDDGALNIADPVQLLGHLFSGAGELPLPGGTCGGDPTVDSLGCDASGCP
;
A
#
# COMPACT_ATOMS: atom_id res chain seq x y z
N CYS A 1 -16.12 -1.58 -31.31
CA CYS A 1 -16.04 -3.06 -31.15
C CYS A 1 -15.09 -3.47 -30.04
N HIS A 2 -13.91 -2.86 -29.94
CA HIS A 2 -13.03 -3.00 -28.78
C HIS A 2 -13.07 -1.71 -27.98
N THR A 3 -13.01 -1.81 -26.66
CA THR A 3 -13.06 -0.66 -25.75
C THR A 3 -11.67 -0.30 -25.28
N LEU A 4 -11.37 0.99 -25.22
CA LEU A 4 -10.33 1.47 -24.33
C LEU A 4 -10.78 1.23 -22.88
N PRO A 5 -9.88 0.92 -21.94
CA PRO A 5 -8.42 0.75 -22.08
C PRO A 5 -7.92 -0.67 -22.37
N ILE A 6 -8.81 -1.67 -22.45
CA ILE A 6 -8.44 -3.11 -22.41
C ILE A 6 -8.41 -3.81 -23.77
N GLY A 7 -9.02 -3.21 -24.80
CA GLY A 7 -9.03 -3.76 -26.16
C GLY A 7 -9.91 -5.00 -26.33
N ILE A 8 -10.91 -5.22 -25.47
CA ILE A 8 -11.95 -6.26 -25.61
C ILE A 8 -13.32 -5.63 -25.83
N GLY A 9 -14.35 -6.39 -26.14
CA GLY A 9 -15.69 -5.82 -26.33
C GLY A 9 -16.27 -5.22 -25.05
N PRO A 10 -17.22 -4.26 -25.17
CA PRO A 10 -17.83 -3.65 -24.00
C PRO A 10 -18.65 -4.66 -23.21
N ASN A 11 -18.86 -4.38 -21.92
CA ASN A 11 -19.89 -5.01 -21.10
C ASN A 11 -21.26 -4.35 -21.37
N ALA A 12 -21.63 -4.19 -22.64
CA ALA A 12 -22.81 -3.44 -23.04
C ALA A 12 -23.37 -3.96 -24.37
N VAL A 13 -24.66 -3.72 -24.58
CA VAL A 13 -25.37 -4.06 -25.83
C VAL A 13 -25.90 -2.79 -26.50
N LEU A 14 -25.91 -2.80 -27.83
CA LEU A 14 -26.49 -1.70 -28.60
C LEU A 14 -28.01 -1.64 -28.36
N SER A 15 -28.47 -0.53 -27.80
CA SER A 15 -29.86 -0.19 -27.56
C SER A 15 -30.24 1.03 -28.39
N GLY A 16 -31.00 0.81 -29.47
CA GLY A 16 -31.35 1.89 -30.41
C GLY A 16 -30.24 2.18 -31.43
N PRO A 17 -30.27 3.35 -32.11
CA PRO A 17 -29.41 3.59 -33.28
C PRO A 17 -27.94 3.85 -32.93
N ILE A 18 -27.63 4.48 -31.79
CA ILE A 18 -26.26 4.87 -31.40
C ILE A 18 -25.95 4.75 -29.90
N SER A 19 -26.86 4.20 -29.08
CA SER A 19 -26.66 4.13 -27.62
C SER A 19 -26.32 2.70 -27.19
N MET A 20 -25.41 2.58 -26.24
CA MET A 20 -25.03 1.33 -25.59
C MET A 20 -25.64 1.28 -24.19
N THR A 21 -26.32 0.19 -23.86
CA THR A 21 -26.82 -0.09 -22.50
C THR A 21 -25.91 -1.10 -21.83
N GLU A 22 -25.37 -0.77 -20.65
CA GLU A 22 -24.52 -1.67 -19.86
C GLU A 22 -25.29 -2.92 -19.44
N LEU A 23 -24.63 -4.08 -19.52
CA LEU A 23 -25.15 -5.33 -19.01
C LEU A 23 -24.88 -5.40 -17.50
N PRO A 24 -25.84 -5.87 -16.69
CA PRO A 24 -25.60 -6.10 -15.28
C PRO A 24 -24.41 -7.04 -15.06
N ASP A 25 -23.64 -6.75 -14.01
CA ASP A 25 -22.54 -7.61 -13.59
C ASP A 25 -23.07 -8.96 -13.08
N GLY A 26 -22.24 -9.99 -13.22
CA GLY A 26 -22.52 -11.29 -12.63
C GLY A 26 -22.50 -11.26 -11.09
N PRO A 27 -22.97 -12.33 -10.43
CA PRO A 27 -23.05 -12.41 -8.97
C PRO A 27 -21.73 -12.19 -8.23
N ASN A 28 -20.58 -12.38 -8.87
CA ASN A 28 -19.24 -12.15 -8.30
C ASN A 28 -18.51 -10.98 -8.98
N GLY A 29 -19.24 -10.07 -9.65
CA GLY A 29 -18.65 -8.94 -10.37
C GLY A 29 -18.10 -9.30 -11.75
N GLU A 30 -18.53 -10.43 -12.33
CA GLU A 30 -18.10 -10.82 -13.68
C GLU A 30 -18.67 -9.87 -14.75
N LYS A 31 -17.82 -9.41 -15.67
CA LYS A 31 -18.21 -8.57 -16.81
C LYS A 31 -18.52 -9.43 -18.04
N HIS A 32 -19.63 -9.16 -18.71
CA HIS A 32 -20.12 -9.84 -19.91
C HIS A 32 -19.57 -9.20 -21.18
N HIS A 33 -18.26 -9.30 -21.39
CA HIS A 33 -17.59 -8.70 -22.54
C HIS A 33 -18.01 -9.34 -23.86
N GLY A 34 -18.41 -8.51 -24.82
CA GLY A 34 -18.69 -8.97 -26.19
C GLY A 34 -17.44 -9.54 -26.88
N ILE A 35 -17.59 -10.69 -27.55
CA ILE A 35 -16.59 -11.24 -28.46
C ILE A 35 -16.93 -10.76 -29.87
N VAL A 36 -15.97 -10.16 -30.57
CA VAL A 36 -16.18 -9.62 -31.91
C VAL A 36 -15.63 -10.61 -32.94
N SER A 37 -16.45 -10.97 -33.92
CA SER A 37 -16.14 -12.01 -34.93
C SER A 37 -15.35 -11.49 -36.14
N VAL A 38 -15.12 -10.18 -36.25
CA VAL A 38 -14.42 -9.57 -37.40
C VAL A 38 -13.20 -8.82 -36.89
N ASP A 39 -12.04 -9.42 -37.10
CA ASP A 39 -10.73 -8.84 -36.83
C ASP A 39 -10.21 -8.15 -38.11
N GLY A 40 -9.68 -6.93 -37.98
CA GLY A 40 -8.72 -6.42 -38.96
C GLY A 40 -9.05 -5.20 -39.84
N SER A 41 -10.28 -4.65 -39.91
CA SER A 41 -10.53 -3.47 -40.77
C SER A 41 -10.97 -2.19 -40.06
N SER A 42 -11.27 -2.25 -38.76
CA SER A 42 -11.70 -1.08 -37.97
C SER A 42 -11.10 -1.05 -36.56
N GLN A 43 -9.97 -1.73 -36.35
CA GLN A 43 -9.24 -1.71 -35.08
C GLN A 43 -8.02 -0.78 -35.23
N PRO A 44 -8.18 0.54 -35.02
CA PRO A 44 -7.06 1.47 -34.94
C PRO A 44 -6.37 1.46 -33.56
N HIS A 45 -6.82 0.62 -32.62
CA HIS A 45 -6.36 0.65 -31.24
C HIS A 45 -5.11 -0.23 -31.01
N PHE A 46 -4.16 0.29 -30.24
CA PHE A 46 -2.82 -0.29 -30.03
C PHE A 46 -2.75 -1.54 -29.13
N LYS A 47 -3.86 -1.97 -28.50
CA LYS A 47 -3.91 -3.18 -27.63
C LYS A 47 -4.29 -4.46 -28.39
N ILE A 48 -3.62 -4.74 -29.51
CA ILE A 48 -3.78 -6.00 -30.25
C ILE A 48 -3.01 -7.16 -29.58
N PRO A 49 -3.40 -8.43 -29.79
CA PRO A 49 -2.75 -9.59 -29.18
C PRO A 49 -1.22 -9.63 -29.39
N GLN A 50 -0.77 -9.23 -30.58
CA GLN A 50 0.63 -9.14 -30.97
C GLN A 50 1.41 -8.13 -30.15
N LEU A 51 0.76 -7.20 -29.46
CA LEU A 51 1.36 -6.20 -28.59
C LEU A 51 1.06 -6.46 -27.10
N ARG A 52 0.59 -7.65 -26.73
CA ARG A 52 0.49 -8.04 -25.31
C ARG A 52 1.84 -8.48 -24.78
N ASN A 53 2.18 -8.11 -23.54
CA ASN A 53 3.47 -8.47 -22.92
C ASN A 53 4.70 -8.06 -23.77
N ILE A 54 4.65 -6.89 -24.42
CA ILE A 54 5.74 -6.35 -25.27
C ILE A 54 7.07 -6.38 -24.52
N TYR A 55 7.06 -6.02 -23.24
CA TYR A 55 8.22 -6.03 -22.36
C TYR A 55 8.90 -7.41 -22.23
N LYS A 56 8.17 -8.52 -22.38
CA LYS A 56 8.74 -9.89 -22.36
C LYS A 56 9.40 -10.29 -23.69
N ARG A 57 9.14 -9.53 -24.75
CA ARG A 57 9.63 -9.77 -26.12
C ARG A 57 10.60 -8.69 -26.59
N SER A 58 10.96 -7.75 -25.70
CA SER A 58 11.88 -6.65 -25.96
C SER A 58 13.33 -7.09 -25.72
N GLY A 59 14.05 -7.40 -26.80
CA GLY A 59 15.43 -7.92 -26.76
C GLY A 59 15.77 -8.90 -27.88
N PHE A 60 14.82 -9.22 -28.75
CA PHE A 60 15.05 -9.93 -30.01
C PHE A 60 15.06 -8.92 -31.15
N ASN A 61 16.16 -8.88 -31.89
CA ASN A 61 16.35 -8.09 -33.08
C ASN A 61 17.39 -8.78 -33.97
N THR A 62 16.95 -9.29 -35.11
CA THR A 62 17.74 -10.03 -36.10
C THR A 62 18.78 -9.17 -36.81
N THR A 63 18.71 -7.84 -36.69
CA THR A 63 19.75 -6.92 -37.18
C THR A 63 20.89 -6.72 -36.19
N GLN A 64 20.74 -7.18 -34.95
CA GLN A 64 21.72 -7.05 -33.87
C GLN A 64 22.35 -8.40 -33.53
N MET A 65 23.62 -8.37 -33.13
CA MET A 65 24.34 -9.58 -32.71
C MET A 65 23.98 -10.03 -31.29
N ALA A 66 23.51 -9.10 -30.44
CA ALA A 66 23.13 -9.38 -29.07
C ALA A 66 21.60 -9.49 -28.96
N ASN A 67 21.12 -10.70 -28.72
CA ASN A 67 19.71 -11.01 -28.53
C ASN A 67 19.53 -11.64 -27.15
N THR A 68 18.86 -10.93 -26.25
CA THR A 68 18.84 -11.29 -24.81
C THR A 68 17.54 -11.95 -24.38
N ASN A 69 16.43 -11.75 -25.10
CA ASN A 69 15.12 -12.35 -24.84
C ASN A 69 14.22 -12.26 -26.10
N GLY A 70 13.05 -12.93 -26.10
CA GLY A 70 12.01 -12.75 -27.13
C GLY A 70 12.01 -13.75 -28.31
N PHE A 71 10.87 -13.86 -29.00
CA PHE A 71 10.64 -14.78 -30.14
C PHE A 71 9.92 -14.12 -31.33
N GLY A 72 9.84 -12.79 -31.35
CA GLY A 72 9.12 -12.01 -32.36
C GLY A 72 7.67 -11.67 -32.04
N PHE A 73 7.03 -10.89 -32.92
CA PHE A 73 5.73 -10.24 -32.72
C PHE A 73 4.58 -10.88 -33.51
N LEU A 74 4.88 -11.53 -34.63
CA LEU A 74 3.91 -12.34 -35.38
C LEU A 74 3.85 -13.78 -34.85
N HIS A 75 2.77 -14.49 -35.19
CA HIS A 75 2.51 -15.86 -34.78
C HIS A 75 3.59 -16.86 -35.26
N ASP A 76 4.31 -16.51 -36.32
CA ASP A 76 5.42 -17.26 -36.89
C ASP A 76 6.81 -16.71 -36.49
N GLY A 77 6.86 -15.67 -35.66
CA GLY A 77 8.09 -15.01 -35.21
C GLY A 77 8.84 -14.26 -36.31
N SER A 78 8.26 -14.06 -37.50
CA SER A 78 8.94 -13.47 -38.66
C SER A 78 9.26 -11.98 -38.51
N VAL A 79 8.52 -11.29 -37.64
CA VAL A 79 8.80 -9.92 -37.21
C VAL A 79 9.50 -9.99 -35.87
N ASP A 80 10.76 -9.60 -35.84
CA ASP A 80 11.69 -9.80 -34.74
C ASP A 80 11.54 -8.77 -33.62
N SER A 81 11.32 -7.50 -33.97
CA SER A 81 11.33 -6.39 -33.02
C SER A 81 10.08 -5.50 -33.10
N ILE A 82 9.88 -4.70 -32.05
CA ILE A 82 8.70 -3.82 -31.93
C ILE A 82 8.73 -2.69 -32.95
N GLU A 83 9.91 -2.12 -33.21
CA GLU A 83 10.12 -1.10 -34.22
C GLU A 83 9.81 -1.62 -35.62
N ARG A 84 10.17 -2.87 -35.93
CA ARG A 84 9.82 -3.48 -37.21
C ARG A 84 8.32 -3.72 -37.31
N PHE A 85 7.70 -4.24 -36.25
CA PHE A 85 6.25 -4.46 -36.19
C PHE A 85 5.45 -3.17 -36.40
N LEU A 86 5.86 -2.08 -35.75
CA LEU A 86 5.19 -0.79 -35.88
C LEU A 86 5.48 -0.10 -37.21
N SER A 87 6.55 -0.46 -37.91
CA SER A 87 6.86 0.05 -39.26
C SER A 87 6.06 -0.61 -40.39
N GLU A 88 5.24 -1.63 -40.09
CA GLU A 88 4.41 -2.29 -41.09
C GLU A 88 3.35 -1.33 -41.66
N PRO A 89 2.93 -1.46 -42.95
CA PRO A 89 2.01 -0.54 -43.62
C PRO A 89 0.62 -0.36 -43.00
N ALA A 90 0.30 -1.14 -41.96
CA ALA A 90 -0.91 -0.97 -41.16
C ALA A 90 -0.87 0.29 -40.26
N PHE A 91 0.32 0.81 -39.96
CA PHE A 91 0.53 2.02 -39.18
C PHE A 91 1.02 3.15 -40.10
N ASP A 92 0.45 4.35 -39.93
CA ASP A 92 0.81 5.53 -40.72
C ASP A 92 1.93 6.32 -40.02
N ILE A 93 3.18 5.88 -40.19
CA ILE A 93 4.36 6.49 -39.58
C ILE A 93 5.13 7.30 -40.62
N GLN A 94 5.35 8.58 -40.35
CA GLN A 94 5.94 9.52 -41.31
C GLN A 94 7.48 9.50 -41.29
N ASN A 95 8.10 9.19 -40.16
CA ASN A 95 9.56 9.24 -40.00
C ASN A 95 10.09 8.40 -38.83
N ASN A 96 11.42 8.25 -38.75
CA ASN A 96 12.09 7.45 -37.72
C ASN A 96 11.91 8.00 -36.29
N GLN A 97 11.75 9.32 -36.11
CA GLN A 97 11.52 9.90 -34.79
C GLN A 97 10.14 9.52 -34.28
N GLU A 98 9.13 9.61 -35.14
CA GLU A 98 7.77 9.18 -34.83
C GLU A 98 7.70 7.68 -34.52
N LEU A 99 8.46 6.84 -35.25
CA LEU A 99 8.60 5.42 -34.91
C LEU A 99 9.21 5.23 -33.52
N ALA A 100 10.30 5.94 -33.20
CA ALA A 100 10.97 5.85 -31.91
C ALA A 100 10.06 6.31 -30.76
N ASP A 101 9.34 7.41 -30.95
CA ASP A 101 8.38 7.95 -29.99
C ASP A 101 7.21 6.98 -29.79
N LEU A 102 6.72 6.35 -30.86
CA LEU A 102 5.67 5.34 -30.78
C LEU A 102 6.16 4.08 -30.07
N VAL A 103 7.39 3.60 -30.34
CA VAL A 103 7.98 2.47 -29.61
C VAL A 103 8.12 2.82 -28.12
N ALA A 104 8.61 4.01 -27.79
CA ALA A 104 8.75 4.47 -26.42
C ALA A 104 7.38 4.57 -25.74
N PHE A 105 6.39 5.14 -26.43
CA PHE A 105 4.99 5.16 -25.98
C PHE A 105 4.50 3.74 -25.72
N MET A 106 4.70 2.80 -26.65
CA MET A 106 4.25 1.41 -26.53
C MET A 106 4.89 0.65 -25.36
N LEU A 107 6.11 1.01 -24.97
CA LEU A 107 6.80 0.42 -23.82
C LEU A 107 6.45 1.10 -22.49
N ALA A 108 5.91 2.32 -22.52
CA ALA A 108 5.65 3.13 -21.34
C ALA A 108 4.16 3.25 -20.99
N PHE A 109 3.26 3.17 -21.97
CA PHE A 109 1.84 3.44 -21.78
C PHE A 109 1.16 2.33 -20.97
N SER A 110 0.41 2.74 -19.96
CA SER A 110 -0.60 1.90 -19.35
C SER A 110 -1.88 1.99 -20.18
N GLY A 111 -2.65 0.92 -20.28
CA GLY A 111 -4.02 1.01 -20.77
C GLY A 111 -4.80 2.06 -19.98
N SER A 112 -4.58 2.15 -18.67
CA SER A 112 -5.20 3.16 -17.80
C SER A 112 -4.88 4.63 -18.20
N ASP A 113 -3.88 4.87 -19.06
CA ASP A 113 -3.58 6.22 -19.59
C ASP A 113 -4.43 6.60 -20.80
N LEU A 114 -5.17 5.65 -21.39
CA LEU A 114 -6.03 5.89 -22.54
C LEU A 114 -7.36 6.52 -22.11
N PRO A 115 -7.92 7.43 -22.92
CA PRO A 115 -9.21 8.03 -22.60
C PRO A 115 -10.31 6.98 -22.55
N ASP A 116 -11.26 7.19 -21.65
CA ASP A 116 -12.45 6.36 -21.57
C ASP A 116 -13.33 6.52 -22.81
N GLY A 117 -13.96 5.42 -23.23
CA GLY A 117 -15.03 5.45 -24.23
C GLY A 117 -16.32 6.06 -23.67
N SER A 118 -17.42 5.99 -24.44
CA SER A 118 -18.72 6.50 -24.00
C SER A 118 -19.88 5.62 -24.42
N PHE A 119 -20.96 5.61 -23.63
CA PHE A 119 -22.18 4.87 -23.98
C PHE A 119 -22.96 5.48 -25.16
N SER A 120 -22.59 6.69 -25.62
CA SER A 120 -23.20 7.38 -26.77
C SER A 120 -22.42 7.20 -28.07
N ASN A 121 -21.26 6.56 -28.03
CA ASN A 121 -20.46 6.25 -29.21
C ASN A 121 -20.35 4.73 -29.38
N PRO A 122 -21.10 4.11 -30.32
CA PRO A 122 -21.03 2.67 -30.52
C PRO A 122 -19.69 2.20 -31.12
N PHE A 123 -18.91 3.12 -31.69
CA PHE A 123 -17.57 2.84 -32.22
C PHE A 123 -16.51 2.83 -31.12
N GLU A 124 -16.65 3.69 -30.11
CA GLU A 124 -15.80 3.76 -28.91
C GLU A 124 -16.63 3.62 -27.62
N PRO A 125 -17.23 2.43 -27.38
CA PRO A 125 -18.04 2.22 -26.20
C PRO A 125 -17.18 2.26 -24.93
N LEU A 126 -17.79 2.61 -23.80
CA LEU A 126 -17.11 2.58 -22.51
C LEU A 126 -16.63 1.15 -22.20
N GLY A 127 -15.34 1.01 -21.88
CA GLY A 127 -14.74 -0.24 -21.48
C GLY A 127 -14.67 -0.43 -19.98
N SER A 128 -14.37 -1.65 -19.55
CA SER A 128 -14.04 -1.87 -18.14
C SER A 128 -12.69 -1.23 -17.81
N PRO A 129 -12.53 -0.69 -16.58
CA PRO A 129 -11.27 -0.10 -16.15
C PRO A 129 -10.12 -1.09 -16.30
N SER A 130 -8.95 -0.58 -16.71
CA SER A 130 -7.75 -1.41 -16.76
C SER A 130 -7.21 -1.64 -15.35
N GLN A 131 -6.71 -2.84 -15.10
CA GLN A 131 -6.04 -3.22 -13.85
C GLN A 131 -4.53 -3.35 -14.03
N ASP A 132 -3.96 -2.62 -15.01
CA ASP A 132 -2.53 -2.66 -15.27
C ASP A 132 -1.73 -1.85 -14.26
N SER A 133 -0.54 -2.35 -13.96
CA SER A 133 0.47 -1.62 -13.22
C SER A 133 1.20 -0.68 -14.17
N HIS A 134 1.36 0.58 -13.78
CA HIS A 134 2.13 1.57 -14.53
C HIS A 134 3.58 1.10 -14.75
N ALA A 135 4.18 1.41 -15.91
CA ALA A 135 5.52 0.92 -16.30
C ALA A 135 6.65 1.36 -15.35
N ALA A 136 6.46 2.48 -14.62
CA ALA A 136 7.40 2.94 -13.61
C ALA A 136 7.47 2.03 -12.37
N VAL A 137 6.45 1.20 -12.11
CA VAL A 137 6.42 0.32 -10.94
C VAL A 137 7.61 -0.64 -10.95
N GLY A 138 8.31 -0.72 -9.82
CA GLY A 138 9.54 -1.49 -9.67
C GLY A 138 10.82 -0.70 -9.95
N LYS A 139 10.72 0.53 -10.47
CA LYS A 139 11.88 1.42 -10.60
C LYS A 139 12.41 1.79 -9.22
N GLN A 140 13.71 1.62 -9.04
CA GLN A 140 14.43 1.94 -7.82
C GLN A 140 15.61 2.87 -8.13
N ILE A 141 15.84 3.85 -7.26
CA ILE A 141 16.93 4.81 -7.35
C ILE A 141 17.52 4.92 -5.94
N THR A 142 18.79 4.58 -5.78
CA THR A 142 19.50 4.72 -4.51
C THR A 142 20.43 5.93 -4.56
N LEU A 143 20.28 6.81 -3.58
CA LEU A 143 21.08 8.00 -3.38
C LEU A 143 22.06 7.81 -2.22
N ASP A 144 23.27 8.31 -2.43
CA ASP A 144 24.36 8.38 -1.47
C ASP A 144 25.06 9.76 -1.58
N SER A 145 26.20 9.93 -0.90
CA SER A 145 26.92 11.22 -0.95
C SER A 145 27.56 11.55 -2.31
N SER A 146 27.69 10.55 -3.19
CA SER A 146 28.34 10.70 -4.50
C SER A 146 27.39 11.16 -5.59
N ASN A 147 26.08 10.87 -5.44
CA ASN A 147 25.10 11.04 -6.52
C ASN A 147 23.83 11.81 -6.11
N ASN A 148 23.67 12.20 -4.83
CA ASN A 148 22.52 12.97 -4.34
C ASN A 148 22.36 14.38 -4.94
N THR A 149 23.33 14.85 -5.73
CA THR A 149 23.29 16.11 -6.47
C THR A 149 23.30 15.93 -7.99
N ASP A 150 23.26 14.68 -8.50
CA ASP A 150 23.24 14.42 -9.93
C ASP A 150 21.92 14.91 -10.56
N PRO A 151 21.95 15.91 -11.46
CA PRO A 151 20.74 16.48 -12.05
C PRO A 151 19.93 15.47 -12.87
N VAL A 152 20.57 14.42 -13.42
CA VAL A 152 19.87 13.39 -14.21
C VAL A 152 19.04 12.49 -13.30
N LEU A 153 19.62 12.05 -12.18
CA LEU A 153 18.92 11.24 -11.19
C LEU A 153 17.80 12.03 -10.51
N LEU A 154 18.07 13.27 -10.12
CA LEU A 154 17.08 14.16 -9.52
C LEU A 154 15.91 14.45 -10.49
N GLY A 155 16.21 14.68 -11.77
CA GLY A 155 15.18 14.84 -12.79
C GLY A 155 14.30 13.59 -12.95
N LEU A 156 14.90 12.40 -12.88
CA LEU A 156 14.16 11.14 -12.93
C LEU A 156 13.27 10.95 -11.70
N ILE A 157 13.77 11.25 -10.50
CA ILE A 157 12.98 11.19 -9.26
C ILE A 157 11.79 12.15 -9.34
N GLU A 158 11.98 13.36 -9.86
CA GLU A 158 10.90 14.34 -10.03
C GLU A 158 9.82 13.83 -11.00
N VAL A 159 10.20 13.16 -12.10
CA VAL A 159 9.22 12.50 -12.99
C VAL A 159 8.43 11.43 -12.25
N VAL A 160 9.09 10.59 -11.44
CA VAL A 160 8.41 9.55 -10.64
C VAL A 160 7.47 10.20 -9.61
N ARG A 161 7.91 11.24 -8.92
CA ARG A 161 7.10 12.00 -7.96
C ARG A 161 5.86 12.61 -8.63
N GLN A 162 5.99 13.17 -9.82
CA GLN A 162 4.85 13.71 -10.57
C GLN A 162 3.81 12.64 -10.92
N GLN A 163 4.24 11.45 -11.35
CA GLN A 163 3.30 10.34 -11.60
C GLN A 163 2.62 9.87 -10.31
N ALA A 164 3.34 9.85 -9.19
CA ALA A 164 2.79 9.51 -7.89
C ALA A 164 1.77 10.54 -7.40
N ALA A 165 2.07 11.84 -7.57
CA ALA A 165 1.17 12.95 -7.24
C ALA A 165 -0.14 12.94 -8.05
N GLN A 166 -0.14 12.33 -9.24
CA GLN A 166 -1.33 12.11 -10.05
C GLN A 166 -2.12 10.85 -9.66
N GLY A 167 -1.66 10.10 -8.65
CA GLY A 167 -2.29 8.85 -8.21
C GLY A 167 -2.07 7.67 -9.15
N LYS A 168 -1.14 7.75 -10.11
CA LYS A 168 -0.86 6.65 -11.05
C LYS A 168 0.02 5.56 -10.45
N ILE A 169 0.89 5.94 -9.52
CA ILE A 169 1.78 5.05 -8.78
C ILE A 169 1.85 5.50 -7.31
N GLY A 170 2.36 4.64 -6.44
CA GLY A 170 2.87 5.03 -5.15
C GLY A 170 4.36 5.35 -5.23
N LEU A 171 4.82 6.33 -4.46
CA LEU A 171 6.24 6.58 -4.23
C LEU A 171 6.53 6.29 -2.76
N ILE A 172 7.50 5.41 -2.52
CA ILE A 172 8.03 5.15 -1.18
C ILE A 172 9.52 5.49 -1.16
N ALA A 173 10.04 5.79 0.03
CA ALA A 173 11.46 5.89 0.26
C ALA A 173 11.86 5.06 1.47
N ARG A 174 13.06 4.50 1.44
CA ARG A 174 13.66 3.75 2.54
C ARG A 174 15.04 4.30 2.80
N GLN A 175 15.30 4.71 4.03
CA GLN A 175 16.59 5.25 4.45
C GLN A 175 17.24 4.28 5.43
N ASN A 176 18.48 3.88 5.15
CA ASN A 176 19.23 3.02 6.03
C ASN A 176 19.94 3.87 7.10
N THR A 177 19.38 3.99 8.29
CA THR A 177 19.99 4.80 9.37
C THR A 177 20.80 3.94 10.33
N ALA A 178 21.60 4.56 11.20
CA ALA A 178 22.38 3.84 12.21
C ALA A 178 21.54 3.00 13.18
N ILE A 179 20.27 3.37 13.40
CA ILE A 179 19.34 2.71 14.32
C ILE A 179 18.39 1.73 13.62
N GLY A 180 18.47 1.60 12.29
CA GLY A 180 17.60 0.73 11.50
C GLY A 180 17.11 1.39 10.21
N ILE A 181 16.26 0.69 9.47
CA ILE A 181 15.68 1.20 8.23
C ILE A 181 14.45 2.03 8.56
N ARG A 182 14.42 3.28 8.10
CA ARG A 182 13.25 4.18 8.18
C ARG A 182 12.45 4.12 6.88
N GLY A 183 11.14 4.01 7.01
CA GLY A 183 10.18 3.99 5.92
C GLY A 183 9.51 5.34 5.69
N TYR A 184 9.19 5.65 4.43
CA TYR A 184 8.46 6.85 4.04
C TYR A 184 7.54 6.57 2.87
N VAL A 185 6.40 7.27 2.79
CA VAL A 185 5.45 7.19 1.68
C VAL A 185 4.97 8.59 1.27
N LEU A 186 4.89 8.84 -0.04
CA LEU A 186 4.38 10.11 -0.56
C LEU A 186 2.88 10.22 -0.34
N VAL A 187 2.45 11.34 0.25
CA VAL A 187 1.05 11.62 0.51
C VAL A 187 0.60 12.89 -0.23
N GLY A 188 -0.60 12.83 -0.80
CA GLY A 188 -1.16 13.92 -1.59
C GLY A 188 -0.41 14.20 -2.89
N SER A 189 -0.60 15.40 -3.44
CA SER A 189 -0.07 15.81 -4.75
C SER A 189 1.26 16.59 -4.67
N GLY A 190 1.80 16.78 -3.46
CA GLY A 190 2.98 17.60 -3.19
C GLY A 190 4.29 16.80 -3.21
N SER A 191 5.18 17.17 -2.29
CA SER A 191 6.48 16.53 -2.05
C SER A 191 6.61 16.01 -0.62
N LEU A 192 5.52 16.05 0.15
CA LEU A 192 5.52 15.64 1.55
C LEU A 192 5.43 14.12 1.66
N LEU A 193 6.37 13.55 2.40
CA LEU A 193 6.42 12.15 2.74
C LEU A 193 5.97 11.96 4.19
N GLN A 194 5.00 11.08 4.41
CA GLN A 194 4.69 10.55 5.73
C GLN A 194 5.79 9.55 6.11
N SER A 195 6.37 9.71 7.31
CA SER A 195 7.33 8.75 7.84
C SER A 195 6.60 7.55 8.48
N ASP A 196 7.35 6.50 8.77
CA ASP A 196 6.96 5.37 9.61
C ASP A 196 6.71 5.73 11.09
N ARG A 197 6.66 7.03 11.42
CA ARG A 197 6.15 7.56 12.67
C ARG A 197 5.04 8.55 12.39
N ALA A 198 3.87 8.37 12.98
CA ALA A 198 2.65 9.10 12.63
C ALA A 198 2.78 10.62 12.86
N SER A 199 3.58 11.04 13.84
CA SER A 199 3.84 12.46 14.12
C SER A 199 4.93 13.09 13.25
N GLU A 200 5.58 12.32 12.36
CA GLU A 200 6.72 12.76 11.57
C GLU A 200 6.40 12.79 10.08
N SER A 201 6.73 13.91 9.43
CA SER A 201 6.66 14.05 7.98
C SER A 201 7.86 14.85 7.48
N VAL A 202 8.33 14.57 6.26
CA VAL A 202 9.54 15.18 5.70
C VAL A 202 9.32 15.54 4.23
N ASP A 203 9.89 16.66 3.79
CA ASP A 203 9.89 17.01 2.36
C ASP A 203 10.90 16.12 1.60
N LEU A 204 10.49 15.62 0.43
CA LEU A 204 11.31 14.76 -0.40
C LEU A 204 12.68 15.38 -0.74
N ASN A 205 12.77 16.69 -1.00
CA ASN A 205 14.05 17.32 -1.33
C ASN A 205 14.99 17.35 -0.12
N LEU A 206 14.44 17.58 1.08
CA LEU A 206 15.21 17.55 2.31
C LEU A 206 15.70 16.12 2.60
N LEU A 207 14.84 15.12 2.39
CA LEU A 207 15.21 13.72 2.56
C LEU A 207 16.31 13.30 1.57
N MET A 208 16.20 13.67 0.28
CA MET A 208 17.25 13.42 -0.71
C MET A 208 18.57 14.10 -0.35
N ALA A 209 18.53 15.33 0.15
CA ALA A 209 19.73 16.05 0.58
C ALA A 209 20.40 15.43 1.82
N SER A 210 19.66 14.66 2.62
CA SER A 210 20.22 13.92 3.78
C SER A 210 20.94 12.63 3.39
N ALA A 211 20.79 12.15 2.16
CA ALA A 211 21.41 10.91 1.71
C ALA A 211 22.94 10.99 1.76
N SER A 212 23.56 9.98 2.37
CA SER A 212 25.01 9.88 2.53
C SER A 212 25.47 8.42 2.43
N ASN A 213 26.78 8.16 2.44
CA ASN A 213 27.29 6.78 2.42
C ASN A 213 26.99 6.00 3.72
N ALA A 214 26.69 6.71 4.81
CA ALA A 214 26.26 6.09 6.07
C ALA A 214 24.73 5.94 6.13
N GLU A 215 24.01 6.83 5.43
CA GLU A 215 22.56 6.91 5.41
C GLU A 215 22.05 6.93 3.97
N GLU A 216 22.18 5.79 3.29
CA GLU A 216 21.72 5.65 1.91
C GLU A 216 20.19 5.72 1.84
N LEU A 217 19.68 6.40 0.81
CA LEU A 217 18.25 6.58 0.58
C LEU A 217 17.84 5.87 -0.71
N THR A 218 16.98 4.86 -0.62
CA THR A 218 16.38 4.21 -1.80
C THR A 218 14.96 4.71 -2.01
N ILE A 219 14.71 5.33 -3.15
CA ILE A 219 13.38 5.71 -3.63
C ILE A 219 12.87 4.62 -4.58
N MET A 220 11.61 4.22 -4.40
CA MET A 220 10.97 3.18 -5.20
C MET A 220 9.56 3.60 -5.66
N ALA A 221 9.28 3.36 -6.93
CA ALA A 221 7.93 3.40 -7.48
C ALA A 221 7.23 2.06 -7.25
N VAL A 222 6.05 2.08 -6.64
CA VAL A 222 5.27 0.89 -6.27
C VAL A 222 3.82 1.03 -6.75
N PRO A 223 3.02 -0.06 -6.81
CA PRO A 223 1.58 0.08 -7.01
C PRO A 223 0.96 0.95 -5.91
N ILE A 224 0.07 1.87 -6.29
CA ILE A 224 -0.48 2.87 -5.35
C ILE A 224 -1.13 2.24 -4.11
N SER A 225 -1.90 1.16 -4.29
CA SER A 225 -2.58 0.46 -3.20
C SER A 225 -1.63 -0.31 -2.26
N SER A 226 -0.38 -0.50 -2.65
CA SER A 226 0.64 -1.18 -1.84
C SER A 226 1.61 -0.21 -1.15
N ALA A 227 1.47 1.09 -1.38
CA ALA A 227 2.44 2.09 -0.94
C ALA A 227 2.55 2.16 0.59
N ILE A 228 1.42 2.15 1.30
CA ILE A 228 1.38 2.10 2.78
C ILE A 228 2.09 0.84 3.27
N ARG A 229 1.69 -0.32 2.74
CA ARG A 229 2.25 -1.64 3.09
C ARG A 229 3.76 -1.75 2.95
N LEU A 230 4.27 -1.21 1.85
CA LEU A 230 5.69 -1.30 1.52
C LEU A 230 6.50 -0.16 2.16
N GLY A 231 5.85 0.95 2.48
CA GLY A 231 6.44 2.17 3.01
C GLY A 231 6.50 2.19 4.54
N ILE A 232 5.36 2.26 5.21
CA ILE A 232 5.27 2.75 6.59
C ILE A 232 4.52 1.84 7.59
N ASP A 233 3.65 0.94 7.13
CA ASP A 233 2.82 0.07 7.97
C ASP A 233 2.76 -1.28 7.26
N ARG A 234 3.49 -2.28 7.75
CA ARG A 234 3.81 -3.50 6.99
C ARG A 234 2.68 -4.53 7.01
N ASP A 235 1.94 -4.63 8.09
CA ASP A 235 0.87 -5.61 8.30
C ASP A 235 -0.54 -5.04 8.15
N MET A 236 -0.65 -3.72 7.94
CA MET A 236 -1.88 -2.98 7.67
C MET A 236 -2.85 -2.93 8.85
N ASP A 237 -2.35 -2.92 10.08
CA ASP A 237 -3.17 -2.78 11.29
C ASP A 237 -3.48 -1.32 11.66
N GLY A 238 -2.81 -0.37 11.01
CA GLY A 238 -2.97 1.07 11.21
C GLY A 238 -1.96 1.70 12.18
N ALA A 239 -1.11 0.91 12.83
CA ALA A 239 0.08 1.38 13.51
C ALA A 239 1.24 1.49 12.51
N PHE A 240 2.12 2.49 12.67
CA PHE A 240 3.26 2.65 11.77
C PHE A 240 4.48 1.96 12.35
N ASN A 241 5.25 1.28 11.48
CA ASN A 241 6.37 0.41 11.87
C ASN A 241 7.36 1.08 12.84
N GLY A 242 7.62 2.37 12.67
CA GLY A 242 8.54 3.13 13.51
C GLY A 242 7.97 3.45 14.90
N ASP A 243 6.67 3.67 15.01
CA ASP A 243 5.96 3.83 16.29
C ASP A 243 5.83 2.48 17.00
N GLU A 244 5.60 1.40 16.26
CA GLU A 244 5.58 0.02 16.75
C GLU A 244 6.91 -0.39 17.37
N ILE A 245 8.02 -0.19 16.65
CA ILE A 245 9.36 -0.46 17.18
C ILE A 245 9.64 0.38 18.44
N LEU A 246 9.21 1.64 18.47
CA LEU A 246 9.34 2.50 19.65
C LEU A 246 8.44 2.05 20.81
N GLY A 247 7.32 1.41 20.50
CA GLY A 247 6.40 0.75 21.44
C GLY A 247 6.69 -0.73 21.65
N CYS A 248 7.88 -1.24 21.28
CA CYS A 248 8.29 -2.64 21.49
C CYS A 248 7.32 -3.68 20.92
N SER A 249 6.53 -3.29 19.94
CA SER A 249 5.64 -4.18 19.23
C SER A 249 6.32 -4.70 17.96
N ASP A 250 5.85 -5.84 17.43
CA ASP A 250 6.36 -6.44 16.20
C ASP A 250 5.62 -5.89 14.97
N PRO A 251 6.27 -5.07 14.11
CA PRO A 251 5.66 -4.48 12.91
C PRO A 251 5.24 -5.48 11.82
N ALA A 252 5.38 -6.77 12.07
CA ALA A 252 4.98 -7.83 11.16
C ALA A 252 3.78 -8.65 11.66
N ASP A 253 3.31 -8.39 12.87
CA ASP A 253 2.17 -9.06 13.49
C ASP A 253 1.03 -8.06 13.72
N PRO A 254 -0.08 -8.14 12.96
CA PRO A 254 -1.18 -7.17 13.05
C PRO A 254 -1.97 -7.24 14.37
N THR A 255 -1.61 -8.17 15.26
CA THR A 255 -2.18 -8.26 16.61
C THR A 255 -1.26 -7.62 17.67
N SER A 256 -0.04 -7.26 17.29
CA SER A 256 0.98 -6.66 18.15
C SER A 256 0.95 -5.14 18.03
N LEU A 257 0.00 -4.50 18.71
CA LEU A 257 -0.12 -3.04 18.71
C LEU A 257 0.97 -2.36 19.56
N PRO A 258 1.38 -1.12 19.23
CA PRO A 258 2.34 -0.35 20.01
C PRO A 258 1.81 -0.14 21.44
N GLY A 259 2.48 -0.78 22.40
CA GLY A 259 2.18 -0.69 23.83
C GLY A 259 3.48 -0.45 24.59
N SER A 260 3.53 0.63 25.37
CA SER A 260 4.76 1.16 25.99
C SER A 260 5.83 0.11 26.39
N CYS A 261 6.99 0.19 25.71
CA CYS A 261 8.20 -0.57 26.03
C CYS A 261 8.55 -0.46 27.51
N GLY A 262 8.41 -1.57 28.25
CA GLY A 262 8.91 -1.65 29.63
C GLY A 262 8.02 -0.98 30.68
N GLN A 263 6.75 -0.67 30.37
CA GLN A 263 5.77 -0.59 31.44
C GLN A 263 5.53 -2.00 31.98
N PRO A 264 5.38 -2.14 33.30
CA PRO A 264 5.14 -3.44 33.87
C PRO A 264 3.83 -4.02 33.32
N GLN A 265 3.92 -5.25 32.82
CA GLN A 265 2.78 -5.93 32.24
C GLN A 265 1.85 -6.41 33.33
N PHE A 266 0.55 -6.23 33.12
CA PHE A 266 -0.49 -6.66 34.04
C PHE A 266 -1.68 -7.23 33.27
N ILE A 267 -2.63 -7.79 34.01
CA ILE A 267 -3.93 -8.19 33.51
C ILE A 267 -4.94 -7.23 34.15
N ARG A 268 -5.73 -6.51 33.35
CA ARG A 268 -6.71 -5.56 33.91
C ARG A 268 -7.72 -6.30 34.77
N GLY A 269 -7.88 -5.87 36.03
CA GLY A 269 -8.69 -6.53 37.05
C GLY A 269 -7.98 -7.60 37.90
N ASP A 270 -6.68 -7.85 37.70
CA ASP A 270 -5.82 -8.68 38.57
C ASP A 270 -5.09 -7.79 39.60
N GLY A 271 -5.84 -7.24 40.54
CA GLY A 271 -5.35 -6.27 41.52
C GLY A 271 -4.43 -6.87 42.58
N ASN A 272 -4.27 -8.19 42.67
CA ASN A 272 -3.31 -8.81 43.58
C ASN A 272 -2.05 -9.32 42.86
N LEU A 273 -2.02 -9.27 41.52
CA LEU A 273 -0.93 -9.67 40.63
C LEU A 273 -0.56 -11.15 40.76
N ASP A 274 -1.53 -12.03 41.02
CA ASP A 274 -1.33 -13.48 41.10
C ASP A 274 -1.63 -14.21 39.79
N SER A 275 -1.90 -13.45 38.71
CA SER A 275 -2.26 -13.93 37.37
C SER A 275 -3.62 -14.63 37.30
N VAL A 276 -4.45 -14.56 38.35
CA VAL A 276 -5.78 -15.18 38.41
C VAL A 276 -6.82 -14.15 38.83
N ARG A 277 -7.62 -13.71 37.85
CA ARG A 277 -8.74 -12.80 38.13
C ARG A 277 -9.90 -13.48 38.83
N ASP A 278 -10.09 -13.16 40.09
CA ASP A 278 -11.19 -13.65 40.91
C ASP A 278 -11.66 -12.63 41.97
N ILE A 279 -12.41 -13.10 42.97
CA ILE A 279 -12.96 -12.23 44.01
C ILE A 279 -11.89 -11.63 44.93
N SER A 280 -10.69 -12.23 44.98
CA SER A 280 -9.57 -11.74 45.77
C SER A 280 -9.03 -10.41 45.23
N ASP A 281 -9.13 -10.15 43.92
CA ASP A 281 -8.77 -8.88 43.29
C ASP A 281 -9.73 -7.75 43.63
N VAL A 282 -11.02 -8.07 43.71
CA VAL A 282 -12.05 -7.13 44.19
C VAL A 282 -11.73 -6.72 45.63
N ILE A 283 -11.36 -7.70 46.47
CA ILE A 283 -10.96 -7.45 47.85
C ILE A 283 -9.66 -6.65 47.92
N SER A 284 -8.68 -6.94 47.05
CA SER A 284 -7.41 -6.21 46.94
C SER A 284 -7.67 -4.72 46.64
N THR A 285 -8.50 -4.45 45.64
CA THR A 285 -8.90 -3.09 45.22
C THR A 285 -9.61 -2.34 46.35
N LEU A 286 -10.59 -2.97 47.02
CA LEU A 286 -11.28 -2.35 48.16
C LEU A 286 -10.36 -2.12 49.36
N THR A 287 -9.38 -3.00 49.58
CA THR A 287 -8.37 -2.87 50.63
C THR A 287 -7.41 -1.72 50.33
N TYR A 288 -7.04 -1.52 49.07
CA TYR A 288 -6.27 -0.36 48.64
C TYR A 288 -7.06 0.95 48.87
N LEU A 289 -8.33 1.00 48.42
CA LEU A 289 -9.16 2.19 48.53
C LEU A 289 -9.54 2.59 49.97
N PHE A 290 -9.84 1.62 50.84
CA PHE A 290 -10.42 1.89 52.17
C PHE A 290 -9.65 1.28 53.34
N GLY A 291 -8.85 0.25 53.09
CA GLY A 291 -8.13 -0.53 54.10
C GLY A 291 -6.69 -0.09 54.35
N GLY A 292 -6.16 0.85 53.56
CA GLY A 292 -4.76 1.29 53.63
C GLY A 292 -3.78 0.26 53.05
N GLY A 293 -4.23 -0.59 52.13
CA GLY A 293 -3.36 -1.46 51.33
C GLY A 293 -2.40 -0.65 50.46
N THR A 294 -1.33 -1.29 50.00
CA THR A 294 -0.41 -0.76 48.99
C THR A 294 -0.50 -1.60 47.74
N THR A 295 -0.35 -0.98 46.58
CA THR A 295 -0.24 -1.69 45.30
C THR A 295 1.08 -1.38 44.63
N SER A 296 1.54 -2.33 43.81
CA SER A 296 2.65 -2.13 42.87
C SER A 296 2.17 -1.94 41.43
N CYS A 297 0.85 -1.92 41.20
CA CYS A 297 0.25 -1.72 39.89
C CYS A 297 -1.15 -1.10 40.03
N GLU A 298 -1.24 0.21 39.87
CA GLU A 298 -2.50 0.94 39.96
C GLU A 298 -3.41 0.64 38.77
N ASP A 299 -2.84 0.43 37.58
CA ASP A 299 -3.59 0.12 36.35
C ASP A 299 -4.32 -1.24 36.44
N ALA A 300 -3.77 -2.20 37.20
CA ALA A 300 -4.45 -3.48 37.43
C ALA A 300 -5.71 -3.34 38.28
N HIS A 301 -5.75 -2.31 39.13
CA HIS A 301 -6.92 -1.99 39.94
C HIS A 301 -7.95 -1.16 39.17
N ASP A 302 -7.54 -0.35 38.19
CA ASP A 302 -8.43 0.43 37.32
C ASP A 302 -9.13 -0.49 36.30
N SER A 303 -10.27 -1.04 36.73
CA SER A 303 -10.98 -2.10 36.00
C SER A 303 -11.88 -1.55 34.89
N ASN A 304 -12.26 -0.28 34.95
CA ASN A 304 -13.07 0.37 33.92
C ASN A 304 -12.26 1.28 32.99
N ASP A 305 -10.95 1.42 33.23
CA ASP A 305 -9.99 2.13 32.39
C ASP A 305 -10.36 3.61 32.22
N ASP A 306 -10.76 4.25 33.32
CA ASP A 306 -11.19 5.65 33.33
C ASP A 306 -10.10 6.62 33.85
N GLY A 307 -8.94 6.09 34.24
CA GLY A 307 -7.78 6.81 34.74
C GLY A 307 -7.94 7.31 36.17
N ALA A 308 -8.94 6.80 36.91
CA ALA A 308 -9.24 7.22 38.27
C ALA A 308 -9.65 6.04 39.17
N LEU A 309 -8.75 5.63 40.04
CA LEU A 309 -9.05 4.52 40.94
C LEU A 309 -10.09 4.86 42.03
N ASN A 310 -11.27 4.25 41.94
CA ASN A 310 -12.41 4.52 42.82
C ASN A 310 -13.37 3.31 42.98
N ILE A 311 -14.57 3.52 43.54
CA ILE A 311 -15.53 2.44 43.80
C ILE A 311 -16.14 1.84 42.51
N ALA A 312 -16.04 2.53 41.37
CA ALA A 312 -16.48 2.03 40.08
C ALA A 312 -15.69 0.79 39.65
N ASP A 313 -14.41 0.70 40.00
CA ASP A 313 -13.52 -0.39 39.64
C ASP A 313 -13.92 -1.76 40.18
N PRO A 314 -14.08 -1.95 41.52
CA PRO A 314 -14.53 -3.23 42.06
C PRO A 314 -15.96 -3.55 41.59
N VAL A 315 -16.79 -2.55 41.29
CA VAL A 315 -18.13 -2.78 40.72
C VAL A 315 -18.02 -3.32 39.29
N GLN A 316 -17.14 -2.75 38.46
CA GLN A 316 -16.88 -3.21 37.10
C GLN A 316 -16.34 -4.64 37.09
N LEU A 317 -15.38 -4.95 37.95
CA LEU A 317 -14.82 -6.30 38.08
C LEU A 317 -15.86 -7.32 38.56
N LEU A 318 -16.69 -6.99 39.55
CA LEU A 318 -17.82 -7.85 39.96
C LEU A 318 -18.85 -8.05 38.84
N GLY A 319 -19.09 -7.01 38.04
CA GLY A 319 -19.92 -7.07 36.85
C GLY A 319 -19.40 -8.08 35.82
N HIS A 320 -18.09 -8.05 35.58
CA HIS A 320 -17.39 -9.01 34.72
C HIS A 320 -17.49 -10.45 35.28
N LEU A 321 -17.15 -10.66 36.55
CA LEU A 321 -17.07 -11.98 37.17
C LEU A 321 -18.44 -12.68 37.31
N PHE A 322 -19.51 -11.94 37.65
CA PHE A 322 -20.78 -12.55 38.06
C PHE A 322 -22.00 -12.12 37.24
N SER A 323 -21.94 -10.99 36.54
CA SER A 323 -23.12 -10.39 35.89
C SER A 323 -23.05 -10.43 34.35
N GLY A 324 -21.96 -10.92 33.78
CA GLY A 324 -21.77 -11.03 32.32
C GLY A 324 -21.66 -9.66 31.63
N ALA A 325 -21.06 -8.67 32.30
CA ALA A 325 -20.97 -7.28 31.81
C ALA A 325 -20.04 -7.07 30.59
N GLY A 326 -19.55 -8.14 29.96
CA GLY A 326 -18.56 -8.09 28.88
C GLY A 326 -17.13 -8.28 29.38
N GLU A 327 -16.17 -8.37 28.46
CA GLU A 327 -14.74 -8.39 28.76
C GLU A 327 -14.30 -7.03 29.31
N LEU A 328 -13.29 -7.01 30.18
CA LEU A 328 -12.69 -5.76 30.65
C LEU A 328 -11.91 -5.08 29.51
N PRO A 329 -11.71 -3.75 29.55
CA PRO A 329 -10.82 -3.06 28.62
C PRO A 329 -9.43 -3.70 28.57
N LEU A 330 -8.73 -3.59 27.45
CA LEU A 330 -7.37 -4.12 27.31
C LEU A 330 -6.45 -3.49 28.38
N PRO A 331 -5.54 -4.25 29.04
CA PRO A 331 -5.22 -5.68 28.87
C PRO A 331 -6.13 -6.63 29.69
N GLY A 332 -7.44 -6.63 29.42
CA GLY A 332 -8.48 -7.41 30.10
C GLY A 332 -8.66 -8.86 29.65
N GLY A 333 -7.77 -9.44 28.85
CA GLY A 333 -7.85 -10.85 28.41
C GLY A 333 -6.54 -11.61 28.54
N THR A 334 -5.42 -10.91 28.34
CA THR A 334 -4.06 -11.44 28.39
C THR A 334 -3.15 -10.36 28.97
N CYS A 335 -1.97 -10.77 29.42
CA CYS A 335 -0.91 -9.84 29.82
C CYS A 335 -0.60 -8.80 28.74
N GLY A 336 -0.53 -7.54 29.15
CA GLY A 336 -0.17 -6.42 28.30
C GLY A 336 0.19 -5.20 29.13
N GLY A 337 0.71 -4.16 28.48
CA GLY A 337 0.83 -2.84 29.09
C GLY A 337 -0.50 -2.07 28.98
N ASP A 338 -0.61 -0.94 29.67
CA ASP A 338 -1.76 -0.06 29.53
C ASP A 338 -1.77 0.61 28.13
N PRO A 339 -2.79 0.38 27.28
CA PRO A 339 -2.91 1.05 25.99
C PRO A 339 -3.33 2.53 26.11
N THR A 340 -3.88 2.94 27.25
CA THR A 340 -4.34 4.29 27.54
C THR A 340 -3.40 4.96 28.52
N VAL A 341 -2.65 5.96 28.04
CA VAL A 341 -1.70 6.69 28.89
C VAL A 341 -2.46 7.61 29.85
N ASP A 342 -2.34 7.39 31.16
CA ASP A 342 -2.84 8.29 32.19
C ASP A 342 -1.83 8.50 33.35
N SER A 343 -2.32 8.87 34.54
CA SER A 343 -1.49 9.15 35.72
C SER A 343 -1.29 7.97 36.66
N LEU A 344 -2.07 6.91 36.49
CA LEU A 344 -1.87 5.62 37.11
C LEU A 344 -0.71 4.92 36.41
N GLY A 345 -0.09 3.98 37.13
CA GLY A 345 1.01 3.22 36.57
C GLY A 345 1.28 1.95 37.34
N CYS A 346 2.16 1.15 36.76
CA CYS A 346 2.68 -0.03 37.41
C CYS A 346 4.19 0.09 37.66
N ASP A 347 4.60 -0.36 38.85
CA ASP A 347 6.00 -0.44 39.29
C ASP A 347 6.55 -1.87 39.14
N ALA A 348 5.68 -2.89 39.10
CA ALA A 348 6.04 -4.30 38.97
C ALA A 348 5.10 -5.07 38.03
N SER A 349 5.66 -5.99 37.25
CA SER A 349 4.87 -6.80 36.31
C SER A 349 4.17 -7.91 37.08
N GLY A 350 2.85 -8.03 36.93
CA GLY A 350 2.04 -9.15 37.45
C GLY A 350 1.95 -10.34 36.49
N CYS A 351 2.77 -10.32 35.45
CA CYS A 351 2.74 -11.27 34.35
C CYS A 351 3.99 -12.18 34.34
N PRO A 352 3.85 -13.47 33.93
CA PRO A 352 4.95 -14.45 33.92
C PRO A 352 6.14 -14.14 33.01
#